data_AF-K1U5W1-F1
#
_entry.id   AF-K1U5W1-F1
#
_cell.length_a   1.000
_cell.length_b   1.000
_cell.length_c   1.000
_cell.angle_alpha   90.00
_cell.angle_beta   90.00
_cell.angle_gamma   90.00
#
_symmetry.space_group_name_H-M   'P 1'
#
loop_
_entity.id
_entity.type
_entity.pdbx_description
1 polymer ?
#
loop_
_entity_poly.entity_id
_entity_poly.type
_entity_poly.pdbx_seq_one_letter_code
_entity_poly.pdbx_strand_id
1 'polypeptide(L)'
;MPLYRRIPKRGFTNRNTKEIVAINVSALECFDNGATVDVNALVEAGIIKNPRDGVKILGNGELTKKLDVKVDAFSASAKEKIEALGGTAEVM
;
A
#
# COMPACT_ATOMS: atom_id res chain seq x y z
N MET A 1 -27.36 -35.21 3.89
CA MET A 1 -27.38 -33.97 3.08
C MET A 1 -25.97 -33.42 2.94
N PRO A 2 -25.52 -33.09 1.72
CA PRO A 2 -24.21 -32.48 1.49
C PRO A 2 -24.06 -31.13 2.19
N LEU A 3 -22.85 -30.78 2.65
CA LEU A 3 -22.56 -29.57 3.43
C LEU A 3 -22.99 -28.28 2.71
N TYR A 4 -22.75 -28.19 1.39
CA TYR A 4 -23.11 -27.02 0.57
C TYR A 4 -24.62 -26.76 0.46
N ARG A 5 -25.47 -27.74 0.79
CA ARG A 5 -26.95 -27.59 0.84
C ARG A 5 -27.46 -27.22 2.23
N ARG A 6 -26.62 -27.35 3.26
CA ARG A 6 -26.95 -27.01 4.65
C ARG A 6 -26.61 -25.56 5.00
N ILE A 7 -25.65 -24.97 4.29
CA ILE A 7 -25.17 -23.61 4.53
C ILE A 7 -25.99 -22.63 3.67
N PRO A 8 -26.50 -21.52 4.25
CA PRO A 8 -27.23 -20.50 3.48
C PRO A 8 -26.29 -19.76 2.52
N LYS A 9 -26.80 -19.37 1.34
CA LYS A 9 -26.09 -18.44 0.46
C LYS A 9 -25.92 -17.10 1.20
N ARG A 10 -24.71 -16.55 1.19
CA ARG A 10 -24.39 -15.28 1.87
C ARG A 10 -23.70 -14.32 0.91
N GLY A 11 -24.15 -13.06 0.97
CA GLY A 11 -23.55 -11.94 0.26
C GLY A 11 -23.80 -11.94 -1.25
N PHE A 12 -23.16 -10.98 -1.90
CA PHE A 12 -23.07 -10.82 -3.35
C PHE A 12 -21.66 -10.30 -3.68
N THR A 13 -21.20 -10.53 -4.90
CA THR A 13 -19.93 -9.98 -5.38
C THR A 13 -20.16 -8.61 -6.03
N ASN A 14 -19.48 -7.57 -5.55
CA ASN A 14 -19.53 -6.25 -6.17
C ASN A 14 -18.63 -6.23 -7.42
N ARG A 15 -19.19 -5.84 -8.57
CA ARG A 15 -18.49 -5.79 -9.86
C ARG A 15 -17.44 -4.68 -9.94
N ASN A 16 -17.64 -3.57 -9.21
CA ASN A 16 -16.76 -2.40 -9.26
C ASN A 16 -15.81 -2.35 -8.04
N THR A 17 -15.41 -3.52 -7.54
CA THR A 17 -14.46 -3.58 -6.42
C THR A 17 -13.08 -3.19 -6.94
N LYS A 18 -12.49 -2.14 -6.36
CA LYS A 18 -11.12 -1.73 -6.68
C LYS A 18 -10.14 -2.65 -5.99
N GLU A 19 -9.21 -3.21 -6.75
CA GLU A 19 -8.10 -3.99 -6.22
C GLU A 19 -6.89 -3.08 -6.01
N ILE A 20 -6.71 -2.66 -4.77
CA ILE A 20 -5.62 -1.79 -4.36
C ILE A 20 -4.46 -2.64 -3.85
N VAL A 21 -3.25 -2.36 -4.34
CA VAL A 21 -2.01 -3.00 -3.88
C VAL A 21 -1.59 -2.37 -2.57
N ALA A 22 -1.60 -3.15 -1.49
CA ALA A 22 -1.16 -2.71 -0.18
C ALA A 22 0.33 -2.99 0.03
N ILE A 23 1.08 -1.98 0.45
CA ILE A 23 2.52 -2.04 0.69
C ILE A 23 2.81 -1.54 2.10
N ASN A 24 3.75 -2.19 2.78
CA ASN A 24 4.15 -1.80 4.12
C ASN A 24 5.36 -0.86 4.09
N VAL A 25 5.48 0.00 5.11
CA VAL A 25 6.62 0.91 5.23
C VAL A 25 7.96 0.19 5.32
N SER A 26 8.02 -1.06 5.79
CA SER A 26 9.26 -1.86 5.77
C SER A 26 9.82 -2.10 4.36
N ALA A 27 8.96 -2.18 3.34
CA ALA A 27 9.41 -2.36 1.96
C ALA A 27 10.10 -1.11 1.41
N LEU A 28 9.85 0.05 2.02
CA LEU A 28 10.43 1.32 1.61
C LEU A 28 11.88 1.50 2.10
N GLU A 29 12.37 0.65 3.00
CA GLU A 29 13.75 0.72 3.49
C GLU A 29 14.79 0.39 2.41
N CYS A 30 14.39 -0.22 1.29
CA CYS A 30 15.27 -0.47 0.15
C CYS A 30 15.70 0.82 -0.57
N PHE A 31 14.96 1.92 -0.42
CA PHE A 31 15.29 3.20 -1.06
C PHE A 31 16.34 3.99 -0.27
N ASP A 32 17.07 4.88 -0.92
CA ASP A 32 18.04 5.75 -0.25
C ASP A 32 17.38 6.95 0.44
N ASN A 33 18.12 7.55 1.38
CA ASN A 33 17.63 8.65 2.19
C ASN A 33 17.41 9.91 1.31
N GLY A 34 16.18 10.43 1.28
CA GLY A 34 15.77 11.55 0.44
C GLY A 34 15.27 11.15 -0.96
N ALA A 35 15.08 9.86 -1.24
CA ALA A 35 14.53 9.42 -2.52
C ALA A 35 13.03 9.74 -2.63
N THR A 36 12.61 10.10 -3.85
CA THR A 36 11.20 10.25 -4.21
C THR A 36 10.64 8.89 -4.61
N VAL A 37 9.68 8.38 -3.84
CA VAL A 37 9.02 7.10 -4.06
C VAL A 37 7.70 7.35 -4.78
N ASP A 38 7.75 7.23 -6.11
CA ASP A 38 6.58 7.22 -6.99
C ASP A 38 6.12 5.79 -7.30
N VAL A 39 4.90 5.64 -7.83
CA VAL A 39 4.36 4.34 -8.29
C VAL A 39 5.31 3.67 -9.30
N ASN A 40 5.93 4.44 -10.21
CA ASN A 40 6.89 3.92 -11.18
C ASN A 40 8.18 3.43 -10.50
N ALA A 41 8.69 4.17 -9.51
CA ALA A 41 9.88 3.77 -8.75
C ALA A 41 9.65 2.48 -7.96
N LEU A 42 8.43 2.26 -7.45
CA LEU A 42 8.03 1.00 -6.79
C LEU A 42 7.97 -0.18 -7.76
N VAL A 43 7.64 0.06 -9.03
CA VAL A 43 7.65 -0.96 -10.08
C VAL A 43 9.08 -1.29 -10.52
N GLU A 44 9.93 -0.27 -10.71
CA GLU A 44 11.35 -0.45 -11.07
C GLU A 44 12.14 -1.15 -9.97
N ALA A 45 11.87 -0.83 -8.71
CA ALA A 45 12.44 -1.52 -7.55
C ALA A 45 11.92 -2.97 -7.40
N GLY A 46 10.95 -3.40 -8.22
CA GLY A 46 10.38 -4.75 -8.19
C GLY A 46 9.50 -5.03 -6.97
N ILE A 47 9.16 -4.01 -6.17
CA ILE A 47 8.28 -4.11 -5.01
C ILE A 47 6.84 -4.36 -5.49
N ILE A 48 6.46 -3.77 -6.62
CA ILE A 48 5.17 -3.95 -7.28
C ILE A 48 5.40 -4.51 -8.68
N LYS A 49 4.70 -5.58 -9.04
CA LYS A 49 4.69 -6.08 -10.43
C LYS A 49 3.59 -5.44 -11.28
N ASN A 50 2.45 -5.14 -10.66
CA ASN A 50 1.32 -4.50 -11.32
C ASN A 50 0.57 -3.63 -10.30
N PRO A 51 0.48 -2.30 -10.50
CA PRO A 51 -0.20 -1.40 -9.57
C PRO A 51 -1.73 -1.56 -9.53
N ARG A 52 -2.32 -2.42 -10.38
CA ARG A 52 -3.77 -2.67 -10.45
C ARG A 52 -4.57 -1.37 -10.48
N ASP A 53 -5.47 -1.14 -9.53
CA ASP A 53 -6.33 0.05 -9.44
C ASP A 53 -5.75 1.14 -8.51
N GLY A 54 -4.55 0.95 -7.96
CA GLY A 54 -3.85 1.92 -7.12
C GLY A 54 -2.99 1.29 -6.02
N VAL A 55 -2.15 2.11 -5.41
CA VAL A 55 -1.19 1.71 -4.36
C VAL A 55 -1.55 2.36 -3.03
N LYS A 56 -1.61 1.54 -1.97
CA LYS A 56 -1.85 2.00 -0.61
C LYS A 56 -0.71 1.64 0.31
N ILE A 57 -0.18 2.62 1.03
CA ILE A 57 0.87 2.39 2.02
C ILE A 57 0.27 2.17 3.40
N LEU A 58 0.79 1.17 4.10
CA LEU A 58 0.39 0.70 5.42
C LEU A 58 1.56 0.82 6.40
N GLY A 59 1.23 1.17 7.64
CA GLY A 59 2.22 1.46 8.68
C GLY A 59 2.84 0.24 9.37
N ASN A 60 2.92 -0.93 8.75
CA ASN A 60 3.57 -2.10 9.36
C ASN A 60 5.09 -2.09 9.09
N GLY A 61 5.89 -2.36 10.11
CA GLY A 61 7.35 -2.31 10.06
C GLY A 61 7.96 -0.99 10.52
N GLU A 62 9.29 -0.96 10.52
CA GLU A 62 10.10 0.21 10.84
C GLU A 62 10.47 0.94 9.56
N LEU A 63 10.61 2.26 9.69
CA LEU A 63 11.10 3.12 8.64
C LEU A 63 12.18 3.98 9.31
N THR A 64 13.39 3.91 8.78
CA THR A 64 14.56 4.63 9.33
C THR A 64 15.02 5.78 8.43
N LYS A 65 14.50 5.82 7.20
CA LYS A 65 14.90 6.75 6.15
C LYS A 65 13.83 7.80 5.89
N LYS A 66 14.27 9.02 5.61
CA LYS A 66 13.43 10.12 5.14
C LYS A 66 13.12 9.88 3.67
N LEU A 67 11.85 9.76 3.31
CA LEU A 67 11.41 9.51 1.94
C LEU A 67 10.27 10.46 1.59
N ASP A 68 10.25 10.90 0.34
CA ASP A 68 9.14 11.68 -0.22
C ASP A 68 8.26 10.73 -1.02
N VAL A 69 7.08 10.40 -0.49
CA VAL A 69 6.26 9.31 -0.99
C VAL A 69 5.01 9.83 -1.68
N LYS A 70 4.82 9.47 -2.95
CA LYS A 70 3.69 9.89 -3.79
C LYS A 70 2.90 8.68 -4.28
N VAL A 71 1.75 8.43 -3.66
CA VAL A 71 0.87 7.28 -3.97
C VAL A 71 -0.60 7.61 -3.73
N ASP A 72 -1.49 6.74 -4.21
CA ASP A 72 -2.94 6.95 -4.21
C ASP A 72 -3.58 6.97 -2.81
N ALA A 73 -3.00 6.24 -1.85
CA ALA A 73 -3.54 6.19 -0.49
C ALA A 73 -2.50 5.85 0.60
N PHE A 74 -2.77 6.30 1.82
CA PHE A 74 -1.99 5.96 3.01
C PHE A 74 -2.91 5.58 4.18
N SER A 75 -2.44 4.71 5.07
CA SER A 75 -3.04 4.56 6.40
C SER A 75 -2.62 5.72 7.31
N ALA A 76 -3.45 6.03 8.32
CA ALA A 76 -3.12 7.06 9.32
C ALA A 76 -1.76 6.77 9.99
N SER A 77 -1.55 5.52 10.41
CA SER A 77 -0.29 5.05 10.98
C SER A 77 0.91 5.14 10.04
N ALA A 78 0.70 5.07 8.73
CA ALA A 78 1.80 5.22 7.76
C ALA A 78 2.19 6.68 7.62
N LYS A 79 1.20 7.59 7.53
CA LYS A 79 1.46 9.03 7.46
C LYS A 79 2.23 9.52 8.67
N GLU A 80 1.78 9.14 9.87
CA GLU A 80 2.45 9.51 11.12
C GLU A 80 3.91 9.05 11.16
N LYS A 81 4.20 7.82 10.70
CA LYS A 81 5.58 7.30 10.64
C LYS A 81 6.45 8.03 9.62
N ILE A 82 5.91 8.39 8.46
CA ILE A 82 6.65 9.10 7.40
C ILE A 82 6.94 10.54 7.86
N GLU A 83 5.94 11.23 8.42
CA GLU A 83 6.07 12.60 8.93
C GLU A 83 6.99 12.67 10.16
N ALA A 84 6.97 11.67 11.04
CA ALA A 84 7.87 11.60 12.19
C ALA A 84 9.36 11.56 11.81
N LEU A 85 9.68 11.03 10.62
CA LEU A 85 11.03 11.01 10.05
C LEU A 85 11.33 12.24 9.18
N GLY A 86 10.38 13.18 9.10
CA GLY A 86 10.45 14.39 8.29
C GLY A 86 10.23 14.17 6.79
N GLY A 87 9.73 13.01 6.37
CA GLY A 87 9.37 12.73 4.98
C GLY A 87 8.05 13.37 4.59
N THR A 88 7.79 13.47 3.29
CA THR A 88 6.52 14.00 2.76
C THR A 88 5.60 12.87 2.28
N ALA A 89 4.31 12.96 2.59
CA ALA A 89 3.29 12.01 2.14
C ALA A 89 2.27 12.72 1.23
N GLU A 90 2.52 12.71 -0.08
CA GLU A 90 1.62 13.30 -1.08
C GLU A 90 0.64 12.25 -1.61
N VAL A 91 -0.65 12.60 -1.61
CA VAL A 91 -1.70 11.77 -2.20
C VAL A 91 -1.97 12.25 -3.62
N MET A 92 -1.90 11.34 -4.60
CA MET A 92 -2.31 11.59 -5.99
C MET A 92 -3.62 10.88 -6.33
#